data_AF-A0A2E4GIM0-F1
#
_entry.id   AF-A0A2E4GIM0-F1
#
_cell.length_a   1.000
_cell.length_b   1.000
_cell.length_c   1.000
_cell.angle_alpha   90.00
_cell.angle_beta   90.00
_cell.angle_gamma   90.00
#
_symmetry.space_group_name_H-M   'P 1'
#
loop_
_entity.id
_entity.type
_entity.pdbx_description
1 polymer ?
#
loop_
_entity_poly.entity_id
_entity_poly.type
_entity_poly.pdbx_seq_one_letter_code
_entity_poly.pdbx_strand_id
1 'polypeptide(L)'
;MQRSLIKKFGLPFIISIIALTAISVAIADTKEELCNYTLKGDYISPNGQISAYGTMDHAAKCAGKGLLPEIVQNRLGQWGSKDRANAILQINLDAQTKKINE
;
A
#
# COMPACT_ATOMS: atom_id res chain seq x y z
N MET A 1 -9.38 -49.23 40.16
CA MET A 1 -9.18 -49.48 38.70
C MET A 1 -10.45 -49.01 37.98
N GLN A 2 -10.53 -48.17 36.95
CA GLN A 2 -9.66 -47.37 36.07
C GLN A 2 -10.50 -46.11 35.70
N ARG A 3 -10.03 -44.87 35.92
CA ARG A 3 -9.44 -43.92 34.94
C ARG A 3 -10.15 -43.73 33.58
N SER A 4 -10.49 -42.46 33.32
CA SER A 4 -10.48 -41.74 32.01
C SER A 4 -11.67 -42.03 31.08
N LEU A 5 -12.31 -41.07 30.39
CA LEU A 5 -11.73 -40.16 29.40
C LEU A 5 -12.65 -38.94 29.17
N ILE A 6 -12.17 -37.76 29.54
CA ILE A 6 -12.69 -36.46 29.06
C ILE A 6 -12.35 -36.37 27.57
N LYS A 7 -13.33 -36.56 26.68
CA LYS A 7 -13.15 -36.33 25.24
C LYS A 7 -13.08 -34.82 24.99
N LYS A 8 -11.86 -34.29 24.94
CA LYS A 8 -11.52 -33.00 24.35
C LYS A 8 -11.84 -33.06 22.85
N PHE A 9 -13.04 -32.65 22.44
CA PHE A 9 -13.28 -32.31 21.04
C PHE A 9 -12.75 -30.90 20.81
N GLY A 10 -11.44 -30.83 20.50
CA GLY A 10 -10.81 -29.64 19.96
C GLY A 10 -11.44 -29.31 18.61
N LEU A 11 -12.23 -28.24 18.59
CA LEU A 11 -12.78 -27.65 17.38
C LEU A 11 -11.59 -27.04 16.59
N PRO A 12 -11.26 -27.52 15.38
CA PRO A 12 -10.23 -26.86 14.59
C PRO A 12 -10.80 -25.51 14.13
N PHE A 13 -10.23 -24.42 14.64
CA PHE A 13 -10.49 -23.06 14.19
C PHE A 13 -9.89 -22.94 12.79
N ILE A 14 -10.67 -23.25 11.75
CA ILE A 14 -10.27 -23.11 10.35
C ILE A 14 -10.25 -21.61 10.05
N ILE A 15 -9.07 -21.00 10.19
CA ILE A 15 -8.79 -19.65 9.69
C ILE A 15 -8.79 -19.74 8.17
N SER A 16 -9.95 -19.51 7.56
CA SER A 16 -10.08 -19.38 6.12
C SER A 16 -9.39 -18.08 5.71
N ILE A 17 -8.14 -18.19 5.24
CA ILE A 17 -7.40 -17.09 4.63
C ILE A 17 -8.04 -16.88 3.25
N ILE A 18 -8.98 -15.94 3.18
CA ILE A 18 -9.55 -15.49 1.91
C ILE A 18 -8.45 -14.74 1.18
N ALA A 19 -7.76 -15.43 0.26
CA ALA A 19 -6.88 -14.79 -0.71
C ALA A 19 -7.76 -13.91 -1.61
N LEU A 20 -7.77 -12.60 -1.35
CA LEU A 20 -8.35 -11.62 -2.26
C LEU A 20 -7.60 -11.71 -3.59
N THR A 21 -8.23 -12.31 -4.59
CA THR A 21 -7.79 -12.24 -5.98
C THR A 21 -8.00 -10.81 -6.46
N ALA A 22 -6.91 -10.09 -6.69
CA ALA A 22 -6.95 -8.76 -7.26
C ALA A 22 -7.49 -8.86 -8.69
N ILE A 23 -8.75 -8.46 -8.89
CA ILE A 23 -9.34 -8.28 -10.21
C ILE A 23 -8.68 -7.03 -10.80
N SER A 24 -7.70 -7.22 -11.68
CA SER A 24 -7.02 -6.13 -12.37
C SER A 24 -7.89 -5.59 -13.50
N VAL A 25 -8.77 -4.63 -13.16
CA VAL A 25 -9.43 -3.77 -14.13
C VAL A 25 -8.46 -2.66 -14.54
N ALA A 26 -7.95 -2.69 -15.77
CA ALA A 26 -7.13 -1.62 -16.31
C ALA A 26 -8.01 -0.38 -16.55
N ILE A 27 -7.95 0.60 -15.65
CA ILE A 27 -8.55 1.92 -15.85
C ILE A 27 -7.53 2.80 -16.57
N ALA A 28 -7.87 3.18 -17.80
CA ALA A 28 -7.22 4.28 -18.50
C ALA A 28 -7.70 5.60 -17.88
N ASP A 29 -7.19 5.93 -16.71
CA ASP A 29 -7.53 7.16 -16.00
C ASP A 29 -6.74 8.34 -16.61
N THR A 30 -7.45 9.41 -16.91
CA THR A 30 -6.98 10.56 -17.67
C THR A 30 -5.92 11.33 -16.88
N LYS A 31 -4.66 11.23 -17.33
CA LYS A 31 -3.51 12.14 -17.07
C LYS A 31 -3.68 13.16 -15.94
N GLU A 32 -3.68 12.70 -14.70
CA GLU A 32 -2.91 13.40 -13.66
C GLU A 32 -1.60 12.64 -13.50
N GLU A 33 -0.46 13.34 -13.46
CA GLU A 33 0.87 12.73 -13.31
C GLU A 33 1.08 12.18 -11.88
N LEU A 34 0.23 11.26 -11.43
CA LEU A 34 0.26 10.70 -10.08
C LEU A 34 1.31 9.59 -9.91
N CYS A 35 2.40 9.62 -10.69
CA CYS A 35 3.50 8.63 -10.67
C CYS A 35 3.05 7.15 -10.69
N ASN A 36 2.10 6.82 -11.55
CA ASN A 36 1.48 5.49 -11.58
C ASN A 36 0.68 5.14 -10.32
N TYR A 37 0.17 6.13 -9.60
CA TYR A 37 -0.92 5.94 -8.66
C TYR A 37 -2.22 6.45 -9.28
N THR A 38 -3.34 5.84 -8.92
CA THR A 38 -4.66 6.38 -9.20
C THR A 38 -5.01 7.46 -8.19
N LEU A 39 -6.06 8.24 -8.47
CA LEU A 39 -6.66 9.16 -7.50
C LEU A 39 -7.10 8.48 -6.20
N LYS A 40 -7.39 7.17 -6.25
CA LYS A 40 -7.76 6.34 -5.10
C LYS A 40 -6.56 5.79 -4.33
N GLY A 41 -5.34 6.08 -4.79
CA GLY A 41 -4.09 5.62 -4.20
C GLY A 41 -3.71 4.18 -4.58
N ASP A 42 -4.36 3.59 -5.58
CA ASP A 42 -3.96 2.28 -6.10
C ASP A 42 -2.73 2.44 -6.99
N TYR A 43 -1.78 1.51 -6.89
CA TYR A 43 -0.59 1.48 -7.71
C TYR A 43 -0.85 0.78 -9.04
N ILE A 44 -0.45 1.42 -10.14
CA ILE A 44 -0.43 0.88 -11.49
C ILE A 44 1.00 0.45 -11.79
N SER A 45 1.24 -0.84 -11.95
CA SER A 45 2.56 -1.36 -12.30
C SER A 45 2.93 -1.01 -13.76
N PRO A 46 4.22 -1.13 -14.14
CA PRO A 46 4.64 -0.88 -15.53
C PRO A 46 3.95 -1.78 -16.57
N ASN A 47 3.45 -2.95 -16.16
CA ASN A 47 2.67 -3.84 -17.02
C ASN A 47 1.15 -3.59 -16.95
N GLY A 48 0.71 -2.48 -16.35
CA GLY A 48 -0.69 -2.06 -16.29
C GLY A 48 -1.54 -2.78 -15.24
N GLN A 49 -0.94 -3.59 -14.36
CA GLN A 49 -1.69 -4.23 -13.28
C GLN A 49 -1.95 -3.24 -12.15
N ILE A 50 -3.16 -3.26 -11.61
CA ILE A 50 -3.56 -2.41 -10.50
C ILE A 50 -3.44 -3.20 -9.19
N SER A 51 -2.77 -2.61 -8.22
CA SER A 51 -2.57 -3.16 -6.87
C SER A 51 -2.95 -2.11 -5.84
N ALA A 52 -3.49 -2.54 -4.70
CA ALA A 52 -3.87 -1.60 -3.63
C ALA A 52 -2.67 -0.83 -3.03
N TYR A 53 -1.45 -1.34 -3.24
CA TYR A 53 -0.20 -0.79 -2.73
C TYR A 53 0.93 -0.93 -3.75
N GLY A 54 1.80 0.08 -3.79
CA GLY A 54 3.09 0.01 -4.48
C GLY A 54 4.23 -0.34 -3.53
N THR A 55 5.47 -0.32 -4.01
CA THR A 55 6.65 -0.48 -3.15
C THR A 55 7.03 0.84 -2.48
N MET A 56 7.72 0.76 -1.34
CA MET A 56 8.26 1.97 -0.68
C MET A 56 9.26 2.72 -1.57
N ASP A 57 10.02 2.00 -2.39
CA ASP A 57 10.94 2.60 -3.37
C ASP A 57 10.18 3.44 -4.41
N HIS A 58 9.04 2.96 -4.88
CA HIS A 58 8.23 3.68 -5.86
C HIS A 58 7.58 4.91 -5.23
N ALA A 59 7.06 4.77 -4.01
CA ALA A 59 6.55 5.90 -3.23
C ALA A 59 7.63 6.96 -2.98
N ALA A 60 8.87 6.56 -2.65
CA ALA A 60 10.00 7.47 -2.47
C ALA A 60 10.35 8.22 -3.76
N LYS A 61 10.37 7.52 -4.90
CA LYS A 61 10.61 8.15 -6.22
C LYS A 61 9.51 9.15 -6.57
N CYS A 62 8.26 8.85 -6.25
CA CYS A 62 7.17 9.79 -6.49
C CYS A 62 7.21 10.98 -5.53
N ALA A 63 7.53 10.74 -4.27
CA ALA A 63 7.77 11.79 -3.28
C ALA A 63 8.89 12.74 -3.72
N GLY A 64 9.98 12.22 -4.31
CA GLY A 64 11.05 13.07 -4.84
C GLY A 64 10.61 14.01 -5.96
N LYS A 65 9.46 13.74 -6.59
CA LYS A 65 8.82 14.64 -7.56
C LYS A 65 7.77 15.54 -6.94
N GLY A 66 7.46 15.42 -5.66
CA GLY A 66 6.38 16.15 -5.00
C GLY A 66 4.98 15.77 -5.51
N LEU A 67 4.80 14.53 -5.97
CA LEU A 67 3.58 14.05 -6.63
C LEU A 67 2.93 12.88 -5.88
N LEU A 68 3.39 12.58 -4.65
CA LEU A 68 2.87 11.45 -3.89
C LEU A 68 1.45 11.74 -3.41
N PRO A 69 0.43 10.95 -3.80
CA PRO A 69 -0.96 11.24 -3.43
C PRO A 69 -1.18 11.15 -1.92
N GLU A 70 -2.05 12.01 -1.39
CA GLU A 70 -2.35 12.05 0.05
C GLU A 70 -2.85 10.71 0.59
N ILE A 71 -3.68 10.00 -0.17
CA ILE A 71 -4.17 8.66 0.22
C ILE A 71 -3.01 7.68 0.39
N VAL A 72 -1.97 7.79 -0.45
CA VAL A 72 -0.76 6.95 -0.33
C VAL A 72 0.08 7.39 0.86
N GLN A 73 0.19 8.70 1.11
CA GLN A 73 0.85 9.26 2.29
C GLN A 73 0.22 8.71 3.59
N ASN A 74 -1.10 8.66 3.69
CA ASN A 74 -1.84 8.18 4.86
C ASN A 74 -1.69 6.66 5.10
N ARG A 75 -1.29 5.89 4.08
CA ARG A 75 -1.07 4.43 4.17
C ARG A 75 0.41 4.07 4.36
N LEU A 76 1.33 5.00 4.10
CA LEU A 76 2.76 4.76 4.27
C LEU A 76 3.07 4.37 5.71
N GLY A 77 3.89 3.34 5.88
CA GLY A 77 4.28 2.84 7.20
C GLY A 77 3.23 2.01 7.93
N GLN A 78 2.04 1.75 7.35
CA GLN A 78 1.09 0.78 7.94
C GLN A 78 1.66 -0.64 7.95
N TRP A 79 2.40 -1.02 6.90
CA TRP A 79 2.98 -2.36 6.74
C TRP A 79 4.51 -2.35 6.57
N GLY A 80 5.16 -1.20 6.79
CA GLY A 80 6.60 -1.02 6.60
C GLY A 80 7.25 -0.24 7.76
N SER A 81 8.54 0.07 7.65
CA SER A 81 9.24 0.90 8.64
C SER A 81 8.62 2.30 8.68
N LYS A 82 8.21 2.71 9.89
CA LYS A 82 7.67 4.07 10.15
C LYS A 82 8.72 5.15 9.89
N ASP A 83 9.98 4.91 10.25
CA ASP A 83 11.06 5.87 9.99
C ASP A 83 11.25 6.12 8.50
N ARG A 84 11.21 5.03 7.72
CA ARG A 84 11.30 5.12 6.27
C ARG A 84 10.07 5.79 5.65
N ALA A 85 8.89 5.55 6.20
CA ALA A 85 7.67 6.26 5.78
C ALA A 85 7.78 7.77 6.04
N ASN A 86 8.20 8.18 7.23
CA ASN A 86 8.39 9.58 7.58
C ASN A 86 9.42 10.27 6.67
N ALA A 87 10.51 9.59 6.35
CA ALA A 87 11.50 10.12 5.40
C ALA A 87 10.88 10.37 4.01
N ILE A 88 10.05 9.46 3.52
CA ILE A 88 9.35 9.62 2.22
C ILE A 88 8.37 10.80 2.27
N LEU A 89 7.64 10.97 3.37
CA LEU A 89 6.73 12.10 3.54
C LEU A 89 7.48 13.43 3.52
N GLN A 90 8.61 13.51 4.24
CA GLN A 90 9.43 14.72 4.26
C GLN A 90 9.96 15.06 2.87
N ILE A 91 10.47 14.07 2.13
CA ILE A 91 10.92 14.26 0.75
C ILE A 91 9.80 14.83 -0.13
N ASN A 92 8.57 14.35 0.03
CA ASN A 92 7.43 14.84 -0.74
C ASN A 92 7.09 16.30 -0.40
N LEU A 93 7.15 16.67 0.88
CA LEU A 93 6.93 18.04 1.33
C LEU A 93 8.02 18.98 0.77
N ASP A 94 9.28 18.61 0.92
CA ASP A 94 10.41 19.41 0.46
C ASP A 94 10.35 19.65 -1.07
N ALA A 95 10.02 18.61 -1.83
CA ALA A 95 9.86 18.71 -3.28
C ALA A 95 8.70 19.62 -3.68
N GLN A 96 7.57 19.60 -2.95
CA GLN A 96 6.44 20.50 -3.19
C GLN A 96 6.80 21.94 -2.84
N THR A 97 7.44 22.18 -1.69
CA THR A 97 7.89 23.52 -1.29
C THR A 97 8.87 24.10 -2.29
N LYS A 98 9.80 23.29 -2.81
CA LYS A 98 10.73 23.74 -3.84
C LYS A 98 10.00 24.22 -5.11
N LYS A 99 9.01 23.46 -5.59
CA LYS A 99 8.22 23.85 -6.78
C LYS A 99 7.42 25.14 -6.61
N ILE A 100 7.00 25.47 -5.40
CA ILE A 100 6.25 26.71 -5.11
C ILE A 100 7.17 27.94 -5.20
N ASN A 101 8.47 27.76 -4.95
CA ASN A 101 9.45 28.84 -4.88
C ASN A 101 10.26 29.02 -6.19
N GLU A 102 9.98 28.22 -7.23
CA GLU A 102 10.53 28.34 -8.59
C GLU A 102 9.54 29.05 -9.52
#